data_AF-A0A536A4E2-F1
#
_entry.id   AF-A0A536A4E2-F1
#
_cell.length_a   1.000
_cell.length_b   1.000
_cell.length_c   1.000
_cell.angle_alpha   90.00
_cell.angle_beta   90.00
_cell.angle_gamma   90.00
#
_symmetry.space_group_name_H-M   'P 1'
#
loop_
_entity.id
_entity.type
_entity.pdbx_description
1 polymer ?
#
loop_
_entity_poly.entity_id
_entity_poly.type
_entity_poly.pdbx_seq_one_letter_code
_entity_poly.pdbx_strand_id
1 'polypeptide(L)'
;MSPNVVLPLCSSIVSFVFAAAVLAQWSARRRAFQLVWAVGLLWYGISAGTEFLGSAFGWTEPLYRTWYLIGAFFVAAYLGAGTVVLLARTRFGYFVGVSFLIGALYAFAIRGRYPSDTLAFAVVLLVCLGAGVAVAVATWRARQLVAPIVVGVLVAGSLIATLAVVGATLDAPYALDPKTGVPVGEAIPGNVRILAGPFNIIGAISLVVGALFSAYVFMPKNRVLGRRALPPVVAQLYGAIAVVVNFGASLPRAAVALARGELHSRVPATLLIALGGFIPGVTSGLNRFGMTWAFFLGELLGVLLIFGGFVVSTEVFGSRIRVGPIVVRREEEAPAT
;
A
#
# COMPACT_ATOMS: atom_id res chain seq x y z
N MET A 1 -0.91 6.64 -30.18
CA MET A 1 -1.68 6.98 -28.96
C MET A 1 -0.75 7.67 -27.99
N SER A 2 -1.24 8.66 -27.23
CA SER A 2 -0.41 9.36 -26.23
C SER A 2 -0.05 8.44 -25.06
N PRO A 3 1.10 8.64 -24.38
CA PRO A 3 1.47 7.88 -23.18
C PRO A 3 0.38 7.92 -22.09
N ASN A 4 -0.31 9.05 -21.96
CA ASN A 4 -1.43 9.24 -21.03
C ASN A 4 -2.66 8.38 -21.32
N VAL A 5 -2.72 7.76 -22.50
CA VAL A 5 -3.79 6.81 -22.84
C VAL A 5 -3.30 5.39 -22.64
N VAL A 6 -2.09 5.07 -23.12
CA VAL A 6 -1.56 3.71 -23.12
C VAL A 6 -1.20 3.23 -21.71
N LEU A 7 -0.51 4.06 -20.92
CA LEU A 7 -0.03 3.68 -19.58
C LEU A 7 -1.18 3.36 -18.59
N PRO A 8 -2.21 4.20 -18.44
CA PRO A 8 -3.34 3.86 -17.57
C PRO A 8 -4.17 2.70 -18.11
N LEU A 9 -4.31 2.54 -19.43
CA LEU A 9 -4.97 1.36 -20.02
C LEU A 9 -4.24 0.07 -19.63
N CYS A 10 -2.92 0.03 -19.83
CA CYS A 10 -2.10 -1.12 -19.44
C CYS A 10 -2.21 -1.39 -17.93
N SER A 11 -2.15 -0.35 -17.10
CA SER A 11 -2.29 -0.47 -15.64
C SER A 11 -3.64 -1.06 -15.24
N SER A 12 -4.73 -0.59 -15.89
CA SER A 12 -6.08 -1.09 -15.68
C SER A 12 -6.20 -2.57 -16.03
N ILE A 13 -5.76 -2.96 -17.23
CA ILE A 13 -5.80 -4.35 -17.71
C ILE A 13 -4.98 -5.26 -16.79
N VAL A 14 -3.73 -4.90 -16.49
CA VAL A 14 -2.86 -5.69 -15.62
C VAL A 14 -3.50 -5.85 -14.25
N SER A 15 -4.07 -4.79 -13.69
CA SER A 15 -4.70 -4.85 -12.37
C SER A 15 -5.95 -5.75 -12.35
N PHE A 16 -6.79 -5.71 -13.39
CA PHE A 16 -7.95 -6.60 -13.47
C PHE A 16 -7.57 -8.07 -13.64
N VAL A 17 -6.58 -8.36 -14.49
CA VAL A 17 -6.03 -9.72 -14.65
C VAL A 17 -5.47 -10.21 -13.32
N PHE A 18 -4.71 -9.37 -12.64
CA PHE A 18 -4.13 -9.70 -11.34
C PHE A 18 -5.22 -9.90 -10.27
N ALA A 19 -6.24 -9.05 -10.21
CA ALA A 19 -7.38 -9.21 -9.31
C ALA A 19 -8.08 -10.56 -9.55
N ALA A 20 -8.31 -10.95 -10.81
CA ALA A 20 -8.90 -12.24 -11.16
C ALA A 20 -8.02 -13.42 -10.69
N ALA A 21 -6.70 -13.33 -10.85
CA ALA A 21 -5.77 -14.35 -10.36
C ALA A 21 -5.80 -14.49 -8.83
N VAL A 22 -5.85 -13.38 -8.09
CA VAL A 22 -5.98 -13.39 -6.62
C VAL A 22 -7.33 -13.94 -6.18
N LEU A 23 -8.42 -13.61 -6.87
CA LEU A 23 -9.76 -14.15 -6.60
C LEU A 23 -9.85 -15.65 -6.85
N ALA A 24 -9.24 -16.14 -7.94
CA ALA A 24 -9.12 -17.56 -8.21
C ALA A 24 -8.31 -18.28 -7.11
N GLN A 25 -7.24 -17.66 -6.63
CA GLN A 25 -6.48 -18.20 -5.49
C GLN A 25 -7.30 -18.19 -4.20
N TRP A 26 -8.10 -17.15 -3.97
CA TRP A 26 -9.00 -17.04 -2.83
C TRP A 26 -10.14 -18.06 -2.87
N SER A 27 -10.73 -18.34 -4.04
CA SER A 27 -11.83 -19.31 -4.14
C SER A 27 -11.39 -20.71 -3.70
N ALA A 28 -10.13 -21.07 -3.97
CA ALA A 28 -9.51 -22.31 -3.54
C ALA A 28 -9.06 -22.31 -2.06
N ARG A 29 -8.45 -21.23 -1.57
CA ARG A 29 -7.80 -21.20 -0.23
C ARG A 29 -8.60 -20.51 0.87
N ARG A 30 -9.59 -19.71 0.50
CA ARG A 30 -10.51 -18.95 1.36
C ARG A 30 -9.82 -18.12 2.45
N ARG A 31 -8.67 -17.51 2.16
CA ARG A 31 -7.95 -16.66 3.13
C ARG A 31 -8.43 -15.21 3.04
N ALA A 32 -8.87 -14.64 4.15
CA ALA A 32 -9.48 -13.30 4.21
C ALA A 32 -8.61 -12.19 3.56
N PHE A 33 -7.29 -12.20 3.78
CA PHE A 33 -6.39 -11.19 3.22
C PHE A 33 -6.37 -11.18 1.68
N GLN A 34 -6.57 -12.33 1.02
CA GLN A 34 -6.60 -12.42 -0.44
C GLN A 34 -7.82 -11.70 -1.00
N LEU A 35 -8.97 -11.81 -0.32
CA LEU A 35 -10.18 -11.10 -0.73
C LEU A 35 -9.99 -9.59 -0.62
N VAL A 36 -9.38 -9.12 0.48
CA VAL A 36 -9.12 -7.68 0.68
C VAL A 36 -8.13 -7.14 -0.37
N TRP A 37 -7.07 -7.91 -0.70
CA TRP A 37 -6.16 -7.55 -1.79
C TRP A 37 -6.85 -7.54 -3.15
N ALA A 38 -7.69 -8.53 -3.45
CA ALA A 38 -8.46 -8.54 -4.70
C ALA A 38 -9.34 -7.30 -4.82
N VAL A 39 -10.02 -6.88 -3.74
CA VAL A 39 -10.79 -5.63 -3.71
C VAL A 39 -9.88 -4.42 -3.98
N GLY A 40 -8.71 -4.35 -3.35
CA GLY A 40 -7.72 -3.29 -3.61
C GLY A 40 -7.24 -3.25 -5.07
N LEU A 41 -7.05 -4.40 -5.71
CA LEU A 41 -6.67 -4.50 -7.12
C LEU A 41 -7.81 -4.14 -8.08
N LEU A 42 -9.06 -4.46 -7.73
CA LEU A 42 -10.22 -3.97 -8.47
C LEU A 42 -10.30 -2.44 -8.41
N TRP A 43 -10.09 -1.84 -7.24
CA TRP A 43 -10.01 -0.38 -7.12
C TRP A 43 -8.90 0.21 -7.98
N TYR A 44 -7.71 -0.40 -7.96
CA TYR A 44 -6.62 0.04 -8.82
C TYR A 44 -7.02 -0.02 -10.31
N GLY A 45 -7.61 -1.14 -10.73
CA GLY A 45 -8.04 -1.34 -12.12
C GLY A 45 -9.08 -0.32 -12.57
N ILE A 46 -10.06 -0.02 -11.69
CA ILE A 46 -11.09 1.00 -11.96
C ILE A 46 -10.47 2.39 -12.02
N SER A 47 -9.60 2.77 -11.08
CA SER A 47 -8.93 4.08 -11.07
C SER A 47 -8.15 4.31 -12.38
N ALA A 48 -7.26 3.38 -12.73
CA ALA A 48 -6.49 3.45 -13.97
C ALA A 48 -7.41 3.40 -15.21
N GLY A 49 -8.52 2.67 -15.14
CA GLY A 49 -9.53 2.65 -16.19
C GLY A 49 -10.19 4.02 -16.39
N THR A 50 -10.51 4.74 -15.32
CA THR A 50 -11.08 6.08 -15.41
C THR A 50 -10.10 7.09 -16.00
N GLU A 51 -8.80 6.96 -15.70
CA GLU A 51 -7.74 7.78 -16.29
C GLU A 51 -7.61 7.54 -17.79
N PHE A 52 -7.60 6.27 -18.21
CA PHE A 52 -7.63 5.91 -19.63
C PHE A 52 -8.85 6.51 -20.32
N LEU A 53 -10.04 6.32 -19.76
CA LEU A 53 -11.28 6.83 -20.36
C LEU A 53 -11.26 8.36 -20.47
N GLY A 54 -10.79 9.06 -19.43
CA GLY A 54 -10.71 10.51 -19.40
C GLY A 54 -9.68 11.05 -20.40
N SER A 55 -8.52 10.41 -20.49
CA SER A 55 -7.46 10.81 -21.41
C SER A 55 -7.73 10.44 -22.87
N ALA A 56 -8.51 9.38 -23.14
CA ALA A 56 -8.81 8.93 -24.50
C ALA A 56 -10.08 9.55 -25.08
N PHE A 57 -11.12 9.72 -24.26
CA PHE A 57 -12.47 10.09 -24.70
C PHE A 57 -12.97 11.40 -24.07
N GLY A 58 -12.19 12.03 -23.20
CA GLY A 58 -12.52 13.27 -22.52
C GLY A 58 -13.01 13.06 -21.09
N TRP A 59 -12.77 14.05 -20.25
CA TRP A 59 -13.17 14.02 -18.84
C TRP A 59 -14.59 14.54 -18.64
N THR A 60 -15.29 13.91 -17.71
CA THR A 60 -16.58 14.36 -17.19
C THR A 60 -16.54 14.35 -15.68
N GLU A 61 -17.44 15.09 -15.05
CA GLU A 61 -17.52 15.16 -13.58
C GLU A 61 -17.68 13.80 -12.90
N PRO A 62 -18.60 12.90 -13.32
CA PRO A 62 -18.71 11.57 -12.70
C PRO A 62 -17.44 10.74 -12.82
N LEU A 63 -16.77 10.82 -13.98
CA LEU A 63 -15.52 10.11 -14.22
C LEU A 63 -14.39 10.64 -13.32
N TYR A 64 -14.31 11.97 -13.19
CA TYR A 64 -13.35 12.65 -12.32
C TYR A 64 -13.58 12.35 -10.83
N ARG A 65 -14.82 12.37 -10.37
CA ARG A 65 -15.17 11.98 -8.98
C ARG A 65 -14.81 10.51 -8.71
N THR A 66 -15.06 9.62 -9.68
CA THR A 66 -14.72 8.19 -9.57
C THR A 66 -13.21 7.98 -9.49
N TRP A 67 -12.46 8.61 -10.39
CA TRP A 67 -10.98 8.63 -10.35
C TRP A 67 -10.47 9.11 -9.00
N TYR A 68 -10.95 10.27 -8.56
CA TYR A 68 -10.47 10.90 -7.34
C TYR A 68 -10.80 10.05 -6.10
N LEU A 69 -12.04 9.57 -5.99
CA LEU A 69 -12.46 8.74 -4.86
C LEU A 69 -11.63 7.45 -4.80
N ILE A 70 -11.57 6.72 -5.91
CA ILE A 70 -10.96 5.39 -5.90
C ILE A 70 -9.44 5.50 -5.81
N GLY A 71 -8.82 6.32 -6.66
CA GLY A 71 -7.37 6.51 -6.69
C GLY A 71 -6.84 7.14 -5.40
N ALA A 72 -7.43 8.24 -4.95
CA ALA A 72 -6.92 8.98 -3.79
C ALA A 72 -7.28 8.33 -2.45
N PHE A 73 -8.33 7.49 -2.35
CA PHE A 73 -8.71 6.88 -1.07
C PHE A 73 -8.55 5.37 -1.05
N PHE A 74 -9.01 4.65 -2.07
CA PHE A 74 -9.25 3.21 -1.92
C PHE A 74 -8.06 2.34 -2.31
N VAL A 75 -7.31 2.68 -3.37
CA VAL A 75 -6.25 1.81 -3.89
C VAL A 75 -5.22 1.43 -2.82
N ALA A 76 -4.48 2.42 -2.30
CA ALA A 76 -3.44 2.16 -1.32
C ALA A 76 -4.00 1.61 0.00
N ALA A 77 -5.15 2.12 0.44
CA ALA A 77 -5.75 1.76 1.72
C ALA A 77 -6.20 0.29 1.75
N TYR A 78 -6.86 -0.21 0.71
CA TYR A 78 -7.32 -1.60 0.65
C TYR A 78 -6.16 -2.58 0.40
N LEU A 79 -5.17 -2.23 -0.43
CA LEU A 79 -3.97 -3.05 -0.59
C LEU A 79 -3.19 -3.18 0.72
N GLY A 80 -3.02 -2.06 1.45
CA GLY A 80 -2.42 -2.05 2.78
C GLY A 80 -3.24 -2.83 3.81
N ALA A 81 -4.58 -2.71 3.78
CA ALA A 81 -5.46 -3.43 4.69
C ALA A 81 -5.35 -4.95 4.53
N GLY A 82 -5.20 -5.47 3.30
CA GLY A 82 -4.95 -6.89 3.10
C GLY A 82 -3.65 -7.35 3.78
N THR A 83 -2.61 -6.52 3.79
CA THR A 83 -1.35 -6.79 4.52
C THR A 83 -1.54 -6.75 6.04
N VAL A 84 -2.38 -5.82 6.55
CA VAL A 84 -2.76 -5.80 7.97
C VAL A 84 -3.51 -7.08 8.35
N VAL A 85 -4.46 -7.53 7.52
CA VAL A 85 -5.21 -8.78 7.76
C VAL A 85 -4.27 -9.99 7.73
N LEU A 86 -3.31 -10.03 6.81
CA LEU A 86 -2.28 -11.08 6.75
C LEU A 86 -1.44 -11.14 8.04
N LEU A 87 -1.03 -9.97 8.55
CA LEU A 87 -0.07 -9.86 9.66
C LEU A 87 -0.73 -9.59 11.02
N ALA A 88 -2.06 -9.66 11.11
CA ALA A 88 -2.85 -9.23 12.27
C ALA A 88 -2.41 -9.90 13.59
N ARG A 89 -1.96 -11.15 13.54
CA ARG A 89 -1.53 -11.92 14.72
C ARG A 89 -0.08 -11.68 15.13
N THR A 90 0.64 -10.79 14.45
CA THR A 90 2.05 -10.48 14.73
C THR A 90 2.19 -9.16 15.48
N ARG A 91 3.44 -8.77 15.81
CA ARG A 91 3.73 -7.44 16.36
C ARG A 91 3.70 -6.32 15.31
N PHE A 92 3.40 -6.65 14.05
CA PHE A 92 3.29 -5.67 12.97
C PHE A 92 2.23 -4.59 13.26
N GLY A 93 1.23 -4.89 14.08
CA GLY A 93 0.23 -3.90 14.49
C GLY A 93 0.83 -2.65 15.15
N TYR A 94 2.02 -2.69 15.78
CA TYR A 94 2.68 -1.47 16.25
C TYR A 94 3.11 -0.55 15.10
N PHE A 95 3.61 -1.10 13.98
CA PHE A 95 3.92 -0.33 12.78
C PHE A 95 2.66 0.27 12.16
N VAL A 96 1.55 -0.47 12.18
CA VAL A 96 0.24 0.04 11.75
C VAL A 96 -0.22 1.19 12.66
N GLY A 97 -0.11 1.04 13.99
CA GLY A 97 -0.41 2.12 14.93
C GLY A 97 0.42 3.38 14.65
N VAL A 98 1.71 3.23 14.36
CA VAL A 98 2.59 4.35 13.98
C VAL A 98 2.18 4.98 12.65
N SER A 99 1.73 4.21 11.65
CA SER A 99 1.30 4.78 10.37
C SER A 99 0.05 5.65 10.52
N PHE A 100 -0.86 5.33 11.46
CA PHE A 100 -1.95 6.22 11.86
C PHE A 100 -1.43 7.53 12.47
N LEU A 101 -0.41 7.47 13.33
CA LEU A 101 0.21 8.68 13.89
C LEU A 101 0.86 9.55 12.81
N ILE A 102 1.50 8.94 11.81
CA ILE A 102 2.05 9.66 10.65
C ILE A 102 0.92 10.32 9.83
N GLY A 103 -0.22 9.64 9.66
CA GLY A 103 -1.43 10.22 9.05
C GLY A 103 -1.95 11.44 9.82
N ALA A 104 -1.98 11.36 11.16
CA ALA A 104 -2.31 12.48 12.04
C ALA A 104 -1.34 13.66 11.89
N LEU A 105 -0.03 13.39 11.90
CA LEU A 105 1.00 14.41 11.71
C LEU A 105 0.93 15.08 10.34
N TYR A 106 0.63 14.30 9.29
CA TYR A 106 0.41 14.82 7.96
C TYR A 106 -0.78 15.79 7.92
N ALA A 107 -1.92 15.38 8.48
CA ALA A 107 -3.10 16.25 8.58
C ALA A 107 -2.76 17.54 9.32
N PHE A 108 -2.04 17.46 10.44
CA PHE A 108 -1.58 18.65 11.16
C PHE A 108 -0.66 19.53 10.31
N ALA A 109 0.32 18.96 9.60
CA ALA A 109 1.31 19.70 8.82
C ALA A 109 0.68 20.51 7.66
N ILE A 110 -0.36 19.98 7.02
CA ILE A 110 -1.00 20.65 5.87
C ILE A 110 -2.11 21.63 6.27
N ARG A 111 -2.36 21.85 7.58
CA ARG A 111 -3.44 22.73 8.06
C ARG A 111 -3.38 24.16 7.57
N GLY A 112 -2.18 24.70 7.41
CA GLY A 112 -2.00 26.06 6.88
C GLY A 112 -2.45 26.23 5.43
N ARG A 113 -2.61 25.13 4.68
CA ARG A 113 -3.02 25.18 3.27
C ARG A 113 -4.53 25.38 3.10
N TYR A 114 -5.32 25.07 4.11
CA TYR A 114 -6.79 25.15 4.09
C TYR A 114 -7.31 25.78 5.41
N PRO A 115 -7.03 27.07 5.66
CA PRO A 115 -7.29 27.72 6.95
C PRO A 115 -8.76 27.75 7.37
N SER A 116 -9.70 27.67 6.43
CA SER A 116 -11.14 27.61 6.69
C SER A 116 -11.61 26.26 7.25
N ASP A 117 -10.86 25.18 7.06
CA ASP A 117 -11.38 23.81 7.17
C ASP A 117 -11.06 23.13 8.52
N THR A 118 -10.85 23.93 9.57
CA THR A 118 -10.31 23.51 10.88
C THR A 118 -11.02 22.29 11.51
N LEU A 119 -12.34 22.16 11.34
CA LEU A 119 -13.09 21.02 11.89
C LEU A 119 -12.70 19.69 11.23
N ALA A 120 -12.57 19.65 9.90
CA ALA A 120 -12.19 18.44 9.17
C ALA A 120 -10.80 17.95 9.61
N PHE A 121 -9.86 18.88 9.81
CA PHE A 121 -8.54 18.59 10.38
C PHE A 121 -8.63 17.97 11.78
N ALA A 122 -9.39 18.59 12.68
CA ALA A 122 -9.51 18.12 14.05
C ALA A 122 -10.11 16.70 14.09
N VAL A 123 -11.15 16.44 13.29
CA VAL A 123 -11.76 15.11 13.19
C VAL A 123 -10.76 14.08 12.68
N VAL A 124 -10.06 14.36 11.57
CA VAL A 124 -9.04 13.44 11.02
C VAL A 124 -7.95 13.17 12.04
N LEU A 125 -7.46 14.21 12.72
CA LEU A 125 -6.41 14.10 13.73
C LEU A 125 -6.86 13.19 14.88
N LEU A 126 -8.05 13.45 15.45
CA LEU A 126 -8.59 12.66 16.57
C LEU A 126 -8.86 11.21 16.18
N VAL A 127 -9.42 10.96 15.00
CA VAL A 127 -9.66 9.61 14.48
C VAL A 127 -8.34 8.87 14.29
N CYS A 128 -7.32 9.51 13.69
CA CYS A 128 -6.02 8.88 13.48
C CYS A 128 -5.30 8.59 14.81
N LEU A 129 -5.30 9.53 15.76
CA LEU A 129 -4.71 9.32 17.09
C LEU A 129 -5.44 8.20 17.85
N GLY A 130 -6.77 8.24 17.87
CA GLY A 130 -7.60 7.23 18.53
C GLY A 130 -7.41 5.85 17.94
N ALA A 131 -7.44 5.73 16.61
CA ALA A 131 -7.20 4.46 15.91
C ALA A 131 -5.77 3.95 16.13
N GLY A 132 -4.76 4.83 16.08
CA GLY A 132 -3.37 4.48 16.35
C GLY A 132 -3.16 3.90 17.75
N VAL A 133 -3.75 4.54 18.77
CA VAL A 133 -3.73 4.05 20.16
C VAL A 133 -4.49 2.74 20.28
N ALA A 134 -5.70 2.64 19.72
CA ALA A 134 -6.50 1.43 19.76
C ALA A 134 -5.77 0.23 19.13
N VAL A 135 -5.11 0.44 17.98
CA VAL A 135 -4.31 -0.59 17.30
C VAL A 135 -3.08 -0.98 18.12
N ALA A 136 -2.39 -0.02 18.75
CA ALA A 136 -1.24 -0.31 19.61
C ALA A 136 -1.65 -1.13 20.85
N VAL A 137 -2.75 -0.75 21.51
CA VAL A 137 -3.30 -1.48 22.66
C VAL A 137 -3.78 -2.87 22.24
N ALA A 138 -4.47 -3.01 21.10
CA ALA A 138 -4.86 -4.29 20.54
C ALA A 138 -3.64 -5.17 20.24
N THR A 139 -2.57 -4.60 19.68
CA THR A 139 -1.32 -5.35 19.41
C THR A 139 -0.67 -5.88 20.69
N TRP A 140 -0.79 -5.14 21.79
CA TRP A 140 -0.28 -5.53 23.10
C TRP A 140 -1.15 -6.61 23.76
N ARG A 141 -2.47 -6.40 23.82
CA ARG A 141 -3.39 -7.22 24.65
C ARG A 141 -4.20 -8.27 23.88
N ALA A 142 -4.57 -8.00 22.64
CA ALA A 142 -5.53 -8.81 21.88
C ALA A 142 -5.30 -8.68 20.37
N ARG A 143 -4.22 -9.30 19.86
CA ARG A 143 -3.77 -9.14 18.46
C ARG A 143 -4.85 -9.46 17.42
N GLN A 144 -5.78 -10.36 17.76
CA GLN A 144 -6.93 -10.69 16.92
C GLN A 144 -7.85 -9.49 16.61
N LEU A 145 -7.83 -8.44 17.43
CA LEU A 145 -8.63 -7.22 17.23
C LEU A 145 -7.99 -6.22 16.27
N VAL A 146 -6.71 -6.36 15.93
CA VAL A 146 -5.99 -5.41 15.05
C VAL A 146 -6.68 -5.30 13.68
N ALA A 147 -6.97 -6.44 13.04
CA ALA A 147 -7.63 -6.43 11.73
C ALA A 147 -9.06 -5.86 11.78
N PRO A 148 -9.96 -6.30 12.68
CA PRO A 148 -11.30 -5.71 12.82
C PRO A 148 -11.28 -4.19 13.07
N ILE A 149 -10.39 -3.69 13.92
CA ILE A 149 -10.27 -2.25 14.20
C ILE A 149 -9.87 -1.51 12.92
N VAL A 150 -8.79 -1.94 12.26
CA VAL A 150 -8.26 -1.25 11.07
C VAL A 150 -9.25 -1.32 9.90
N VAL A 151 -9.87 -2.48 9.66
CA VAL A 151 -10.87 -2.65 8.60
C VAL A 151 -12.14 -1.85 8.93
N GLY A 152 -12.58 -1.83 10.19
CA GLY A 152 -13.73 -1.02 10.62
C GLY A 152 -13.51 0.48 10.39
N VAL A 153 -12.33 0.98 10.78
CA VAL A 153 -11.94 2.38 10.51
C VAL A 153 -11.87 2.66 9.01
N LEU A 154 -11.30 1.73 8.22
CA LEU A 154 -11.25 1.86 6.77
C LEU A 154 -12.65 1.93 6.15
N VAL A 155 -13.57 1.03 6.53
CA VAL A 155 -14.93 0.99 5.98
C VAL A 155 -15.71 2.26 6.35
N ALA A 156 -15.66 2.67 7.62
CA ALA A 156 -16.32 3.89 8.07
C ALA A 156 -15.75 5.13 7.36
N GLY A 157 -14.42 5.19 7.25
CA GLY A 157 -13.74 6.22 6.48
C GLY A 157 -14.14 6.21 5.00
N SER A 158 -14.22 5.04 4.36
CA SER A 158 -14.58 4.92 2.95
C SER A 158 -15.99 5.43 2.68
N LEU A 159 -16.92 5.20 3.61
CA LEU A 159 -18.27 5.76 3.54
C LEU A 159 -18.23 7.30 3.63
N ILE A 160 -17.52 7.84 4.61
CA ILE A 160 -17.36 9.30 4.79
C ILE A 160 -16.70 9.93 3.55
N ALA A 161 -15.63 9.32 3.03
CA ALA A 161 -14.94 9.78 1.84
C ALA A 161 -15.85 9.75 0.61
N THR A 162 -16.63 8.69 0.42
CA THR A 162 -17.61 8.60 -0.67
C THR A 162 -18.63 9.73 -0.57
N LEU A 163 -19.24 9.93 0.60
CA LEU A 163 -20.24 10.98 0.81
C LEU A 163 -19.63 12.38 0.61
N ALA A 164 -18.41 12.61 1.09
CA ALA A 164 -17.70 13.86 0.91
C ALA A 164 -17.35 14.13 -0.55
N VAL A 165 -16.84 13.13 -1.29
CA VAL A 165 -16.48 13.29 -2.71
C VAL A 165 -17.71 13.42 -3.59
N VAL A 166 -18.82 12.73 -3.31
CA VAL A 166 -20.06 12.85 -4.10
C VAL A 166 -20.78 14.17 -3.80
N GLY A 167 -20.83 14.57 -2.52
CA GLY A 167 -21.51 15.79 -2.09
C GLY A 167 -20.72 17.08 -2.29
N ALA A 168 -19.44 17.01 -2.64
CA ALA A 168 -18.60 18.19 -2.84
C ALA A 168 -19.07 19.03 -4.04
N THR A 169 -19.15 20.34 -3.86
CA THR A 169 -19.23 21.29 -4.99
C THR A 169 -17.84 21.42 -5.60
N LEU A 170 -17.72 21.18 -6.90
CA LEU A 170 -16.45 21.30 -7.61
C LEU A 170 -16.30 22.70 -8.19
N ASP A 171 -15.07 23.22 -8.20
CA ASP A 171 -14.74 24.52 -8.82
C ASP A 171 -14.82 24.45 -10.36
N ALA A 172 -14.65 23.26 -10.92
CA ALA A 172 -14.80 22.91 -12.33
C ALA A 172 -15.21 21.44 -12.46
N PRO A 173 -15.81 20.99 -13.58
CA PRO A 173 -16.19 19.59 -13.76
C PRO A 173 -15.04 18.60 -13.53
N TYR A 174 -13.80 19.01 -13.83
CA TYR A 174 -12.57 18.27 -13.59
C TYR A 174 -11.37 19.23 -13.64
N ALA A 175 -10.21 18.77 -13.17
CA ALA A 175 -8.94 19.51 -13.29
C ALA A 175 -7.82 18.61 -13.81
N LEU A 176 -7.07 19.11 -14.80
CA LEU A 176 -5.91 18.44 -15.38
C LEU A 176 -4.70 19.37 -15.28
N ASP A 177 -3.50 18.79 -15.16
CA ASP A 177 -2.25 19.53 -15.30
C ASP A 177 -2.15 20.14 -16.72
N PRO A 178 -1.96 21.45 -16.88
CA PRO A 178 -1.93 22.09 -18.20
C PRO A 178 -0.78 21.64 -19.11
N LYS A 179 0.33 21.15 -18.53
CA LYS A 179 1.52 20.73 -19.28
C LYS A 179 1.46 19.26 -19.65
N THR A 180 1.02 18.42 -18.71
CA THR A 180 1.06 16.97 -18.90
C THR A 180 -0.29 16.37 -19.24
N GLY A 181 -1.40 17.05 -18.96
CA GLY A 181 -2.76 16.52 -19.17
C GLY A 181 -3.16 15.41 -18.19
N VAL A 182 -2.36 15.18 -17.15
CA VAL A 182 -2.63 14.21 -16.07
C VAL A 182 -3.70 14.79 -15.14
N PRO A 183 -4.69 14.01 -14.67
CA PRO A 183 -5.68 14.51 -13.72
C PRO A 183 -5.03 14.92 -12.39
N VAL A 184 -5.47 16.07 -11.87
CA VAL A 184 -5.03 16.62 -10.58
C VAL A 184 -6.24 16.85 -9.70
N GLY A 185 -6.07 16.73 -8.38
CA GLY A 185 -7.18 16.85 -7.42
C GLY A 185 -7.69 18.28 -7.19
N GLU A 186 -7.28 19.27 -7.99
CA GLU A 186 -7.51 20.69 -7.69
C GLU A 186 -8.97 21.12 -7.75
N ALA A 187 -9.80 20.47 -8.58
CA ALA A 187 -11.24 20.75 -8.61
C ALA A 187 -11.99 20.26 -7.36
N ILE A 188 -11.37 19.39 -6.54
CA ILE A 188 -11.95 18.91 -5.29
C ILE A 188 -11.65 19.92 -4.17
N PRO A 189 -12.65 20.31 -3.36
CA PRO A 189 -12.46 21.18 -2.19
C PRO A 189 -11.38 20.70 -1.22
N GLY A 190 -10.69 21.65 -0.58
CA GLY A 190 -9.58 21.40 0.35
C GLY A 190 -9.96 20.48 1.53
N ASN A 191 -11.12 20.72 2.14
CA ASN A 191 -11.71 19.93 3.22
C ASN A 191 -11.95 18.45 2.85
N VAL A 192 -12.14 18.12 1.57
CA VAL A 192 -12.26 16.74 1.11
C VAL A 192 -10.88 16.17 0.78
N ARG A 193 -10.01 16.96 0.15
CA ARG A 193 -8.65 16.53 -0.23
C ARG A 193 -7.81 16.06 0.95
N ILE A 194 -7.96 16.68 2.11
CA ILE A 194 -7.23 16.27 3.30
C ILE A 194 -7.54 14.83 3.73
N LEU A 195 -8.78 14.40 3.55
CA LEU A 195 -9.22 13.07 3.98
C LEU A 195 -8.43 11.96 3.28
N ALA A 196 -7.95 12.19 2.05
CA ALA A 196 -7.19 11.22 1.25
C ALA A 196 -5.79 10.93 1.82
N GLY A 197 -5.20 11.88 2.55
CA GLY A 197 -3.84 11.76 3.09
C GLY A 197 -3.65 10.52 3.98
N PRO A 198 -4.41 10.40 5.08
CA PRO A 198 -4.36 9.24 5.96
C PRO A 198 -4.56 7.90 5.24
N PHE A 199 -5.52 7.79 4.32
CA PHE A 199 -5.77 6.55 3.56
C PHE A 199 -4.52 6.09 2.80
N ASN A 200 -3.89 7.00 2.07
CA ASN A 200 -2.67 6.70 1.33
C ASN A 200 -1.51 6.37 2.26
N ILE A 201 -1.29 7.17 3.29
CA ILE A 201 -0.15 7.01 4.21
C ILE A 201 -0.25 5.66 4.93
N ILE A 202 -1.40 5.39 5.55
CA ILE A 202 -1.61 4.16 6.31
C ILE A 202 -1.54 2.94 5.38
N GLY A 203 -2.20 3.03 4.21
CA GLY A 203 -2.22 2.00 3.19
C GLY A 203 -0.84 1.66 2.62
N ALA A 204 -0.14 2.68 2.10
CA ALA A 204 1.17 2.52 1.49
C ALA A 204 2.23 2.06 2.49
N ILE A 205 2.26 2.64 3.70
CA ILE A 205 3.19 2.19 4.76
C ILE A 205 2.90 0.73 5.12
N SER A 206 1.63 0.35 5.29
CA SER A 206 1.28 -1.03 5.64
C SER A 206 1.67 -2.01 4.54
N LEU A 207 1.45 -1.66 3.27
CA LEU A 207 1.84 -2.48 2.13
C LEU A 207 3.36 -2.64 2.05
N VAL A 208 4.10 -1.52 1.99
CA VAL A 208 5.55 -1.52 1.77
C VAL A 208 6.28 -2.10 2.96
N VAL A 209 6.03 -1.61 4.18
CA VAL A 209 6.71 -2.09 5.38
C VAL A 209 6.30 -3.51 5.70
N GLY A 210 5.05 -3.91 5.46
CA GLY A 210 4.61 -5.29 5.65
C GLY A 210 5.29 -6.27 4.67
N ALA A 211 5.52 -5.85 3.43
CA ALA A 211 6.28 -6.60 2.46
C ALA A 211 7.77 -6.71 2.83
N LEU A 212 8.40 -5.60 3.25
CA LEU A 212 9.79 -5.62 3.76
C LEU A 212 9.93 -6.47 5.03
N PHE A 213 8.98 -6.39 5.95
CA PHE A 213 8.91 -7.24 7.14
C PHE A 213 8.83 -8.71 6.75
N SER A 214 8.01 -9.05 5.75
CA SER A 214 7.92 -10.41 5.23
C SER A 214 9.25 -10.88 4.61
N ALA A 215 9.92 -10.04 3.82
CA ALA A 215 11.25 -10.34 3.28
C ALA A 215 12.26 -10.63 4.40
N TYR A 216 12.28 -9.80 5.46
CA TYR A 216 13.15 -9.97 6.62
C TYR A 216 12.98 -11.32 7.33
N VAL A 217 11.73 -11.78 7.41
CA VAL A 217 11.39 -13.03 8.11
C VAL A 217 12.01 -14.24 7.41
N PHE A 218 11.98 -14.26 6.07
CA PHE A 218 12.41 -15.39 5.23
C PHE A 218 13.87 -15.33 4.75
N MET A 219 14.54 -14.17 4.83
CA MET A 219 15.94 -14.07 4.39
C MET A 219 16.95 -14.53 5.45
N PRO A 220 18.18 -14.94 5.05
CA PRO A 220 19.25 -15.28 5.98
C PRO A 220 19.58 -14.11 6.92
N LYS A 221 19.52 -14.36 8.23
CA LYS A 221 19.60 -13.28 9.23
C LYS A 221 21.05 -12.98 9.62
N ASN A 222 21.39 -11.69 9.67
CA ASN A 222 22.58 -11.17 10.30
C ASN A 222 22.18 -10.19 11.41
N ARG A 223 22.17 -10.68 12.66
CA ARG A 223 21.70 -9.90 13.82
C ARG A 223 22.88 -9.17 14.46
N VAL A 224 23.17 -7.97 13.95
CA VAL A 224 24.17 -7.05 14.52
C VAL A 224 23.69 -6.47 15.84
N LEU A 225 22.41 -6.13 15.92
CA LEU A 225 21.75 -5.68 17.15
C LEU A 225 20.94 -6.83 17.76
N GLY A 226 21.46 -7.38 18.85
CA GLY A 226 20.85 -8.47 19.62
C GLY A 226 19.76 -8.01 20.59
N ARG A 227 19.21 -8.92 21.39
CA ARG A 227 18.27 -8.55 22.46
C ARG A 227 19.01 -7.85 23.59
N ARG A 228 18.46 -6.74 24.08
CA ARG A 228 18.94 -6.03 25.28
C ARG A 228 17.82 -5.90 26.30
N ALA A 229 18.16 -6.03 27.58
CA ALA A 229 17.26 -5.70 28.68
C ALA A 229 17.23 -4.16 28.83
N LEU A 230 16.12 -3.55 28.41
CA LEU A 230 15.93 -2.10 28.42
C LEU A 230 14.55 -1.79 29.03
N PRO A 231 14.34 -0.60 29.61
CA PRO A 231 13.01 -0.15 30.03
C PRO A 231 12.00 -0.23 28.87
N PRO A 232 10.70 -0.49 29.12
CA PRO A 232 9.74 -0.85 28.09
C PRO A 232 9.69 0.08 26.87
N VAL A 233 9.71 1.40 27.08
CA VAL A 233 9.68 2.40 26.00
C VAL A 233 10.97 2.36 25.18
N VAL A 234 12.12 2.34 25.86
CA VAL A 234 13.44 2.29 25.22
C VAL A 234 13.63 0.98 24.46
N ALA A 235 13.11 -0.14 25.00
CA ALA A 235 13.14 -1.44 24.35
C ALA A 235 12.35 -1.46 23.03
N GLN A 236 11.24 -0.73 22.95
CA GLN A 236 10.47 -0.63 21.70
C GLN A 236 11.20 0.20 20.64
N LEU A 237 11.74 1.36 21.03
CA LEU A 237 12.54 2.20 20.12
C LEU A 237 13.80 1.45 19.64
N TYR A 238 14.51 0.81 20.57
CA TYR A 238 15.65 -0.05 20.24
C TYR A 238 15.25 -1.20 19.32
N GLY A 239 14.11 -1.84 19.59
CA GLY A 239 13.58 -2.91 18.74
C GLY A 239 13.30 -2.46 17.31
N ALA A 240 12.70 -1.27 17.13
CA ALA A 240 12.47 -0.70 15.81
C ALA A 240 13.78 -0.43 15.07
N ILE A 241 14.76 0.21 15.73
CA ILE A 241 16.10 0.45 15.18
C ILE A 241 16.79 -0.87 14.84
N ALA A 242 16.74 -1.85 15.74
CA ALA A 242 17.34 -3.17 15.54
C ALA A 242 16.76 -3.90 14.34
N VAL A 243 15.45 -3.79 14.09
CA VAL A 243 14.83 -4.37 12.87
C VAL A 243 15.41 -3.72 11.62
N VAL A 244 15.51 -2.39 11.57
CA VAL A 244 16.04 -1.66 10.40
C VAL A 244 17.52 -2.00 10.16
N VAL A 245 18.35 -1.92 11.20
CA VAL A 245 19.79 -2.21 11.11
C VAL A 245 20.02 -3.67 10.73
N ASN A 246 19.34 -4.61 11.40
CA ASN A 246 19.50 -6.03 11.10
C ASN A 246 18.96 -6.38 9.71
N PHE A 247 17.93 -5.68 9.21
CA PHE A 247 17.47 -5.84 7.84
C PHE A 247 18.58 -5.50 6.86
N GLY A 248 19.15 -4.29 6.96
CA GLY A 248 20.25 -3.85 6.10
C GLY A 248 21.48 -4.78 6.19
N ALA A 249 21.86 -5.18 7.40
CA ALA A 249 22.99 -6.09 7.63
C ALA A 249 22.77 -7.51 7.05
N SER A 250 21.52 -7.90 6.81
CA SER A 250 21.16 -9.21 6.26
C SER A 250 21.13 -9.22 4.72
N LEU A 251 21.05 -8.05 4.07
CA LEU A 251 20.97 -7.94 2.61
C LEU A 251 22.17 -8.57 1.87
N PRO A 252 23.44 -8.40 2.30
CA PRO A 252 24.57 -9.05 1.62
C PRO A 252 24.46 -10.58 1.64
N ARG A 253 24.05 -11.16 2.78
CA ARG A 253 23.83 -12.62 2.89
C ARG A 253 22.67 -13.07 2.02
N ALA A 254 21.60 -12.28 1.96
CA ALA A 254 20.47 -12.56 1.07
C ALA A 254 20.88 -12.49 -0.41
N ALA A 255 21.73 -11.55 -0.80
CA ALA A 255 22.25 -11.43 -2.16
C ALA A 255 23.14 -12.62 -2.55
N VAL A 256 24.03 -13.06 -1.64
CA VAL A 256 24.84 -14.27 -1.85
C VAL A 256 23.95 -15.52 -1.97
N ALA A 257 22.96 -15.66 -1.08
CA ALA A 257 22.00 -16.77 -1.15
C ALA A 257 21.16 -16.73 -2.43
N LEU A 258 20.81 -15.54 -2.93
CA LEU A 258 20.11 -15.38 -4.21
C LEU A 258 21.00 -15.82 -5.36
N ALA A 259 22.25 -15.37 -5.42
CA ALA A 259 23.21 -15.75 -6.46
C ALA A 259 23.49 -17.26 -6.49
N ARG A 260 23.47 -17.91 -5.31
CA ARG A 260 23.63 -19.37 -5.16
C ARG A 260 22.34 -20.15 -5.40
N GLY A 261 21.19 -19.48 -5.49
CA GLY A 261 19.92 -20.19 -5.66
C GLY A 261 19.34 -20.79 -4.38
N GLU A 262 19.83 -20.38 -3.23
CA GLU A 262 19.44 -20.90 -1.91
C GLU A 262 18.41 -19.99 -1.22
N LEU A 263 18.11 -18.81 -1.78
CA LEU A 263 17.22 -17.84 -1.15
C LEU A 263 15.74 -18.24 -1.26
N HIS A 264 15.03 -18.26 -0.14
CA HIS A 264 13.59 -18.53 -0.12
C HIS A 264 12.81 -17.61 -1.09
N SER A 265 11.96 -18.16 -1.97
CA SER A 265 11.25 -17.44 -3.05
C SER A 265 10.40 -16.25 -2.58
N ARG A 266 9.84 -16.34 -1.37
CA ARG A 266 9.15 -15.22 -0.70
C ARG A 266 9.99 -13.95 -0.55
N VAL A 267 11.31 -14.05 -0.45
CA VAL A 267 12.17 -12.86 -0.27
C VAL A 267 12.14 -11.97 -1.52
N PRO A 268 12.56 -12.41 -2.73
CA PRO A 268 12.46 -11.58 -3.92
C PRO A 268 11.01 -11.20 -4.25
N ALA A 269 10.05 -12.11 -4.04
CA ALA A 269 8.63 -11.80 -4.24
C ALA A 269 8.14 -10.61 -3.41
N THR A 270 8.44 -10.62 -2.10
CA THR A 270 8.00 -9.55 -1.19
C THR A 270 8.80 -8.26 -1.37
N LEU A 271 10.07 -8.33 -1.82
CA LEU A 271 10.82 -7.14 -2.21
C LEU A 271 10.25 -6.49 -3.48
N LEU A 272 9.81 -7.28 -4.47
CA LEU A 272 9.12 -6.75 -5.65
C LEU A 272 7.79 -6.08 -5.27
N ILE A 273 7.01 -6.68 -4.38
CA ILE A 273 5.77 -6.08 -3.85
C ILE A 273 6.08 -4.79 -3.09
N ALA A 274 7.15 -4.75 -2.27
CA ALA A 274 7.55 -3.55 -1.56
C ALA A 274 7.93 -2.42 -2.52
N LEU A 275 8.72 -2.73 -3.56
CA LEU A 275 9.10 -1.75 -4.59
C LEU A 275 7.88 -1.27 -5.38
N GLY A 276 7.00 -2.19 -5.77
CA GLY A 276 5.79 -1.89 -6.52
C GLY A 276 4.74 -1.09 -5.73
N GLY A 277 4.71 -1.21 -4.40
CA GLY A 277 3.92 -0.33 -3.54
C GLY A 277 4.58 1.03 -3.29
N PHE A 278 5.91 1.09 -3.30
CA PHE A 278 6.68 2.31 -3.03
C PHE A 278 6.67 3.29 -4.22
N ILE A 279 6.86 2.78 -5.46
CA ILE A 279 6.96 3.62 -6.65
C ILE A 279 5.72 4.51 -6.87
N PRO A 280 4.47 3.99 -6.91
CA PRO A 280 3.27 4.82 -7.01
C PRO A 280 3.11 5.78 -5.84
N GLY A 281 3.52 5.37 -4.63
CA GLY A 281 3.50 6.24 -3.46
C GLY A 281 4.39 7.48 -3.63
N VAL A 282 5.57 7.31 -4.23
CA VAL A 282 6.47 8.43 -4.56
C VAL A 282 5.91 9.26 -5.71
N THR A 283 5.53 8.65 -6.84
CA THR A 283 5.07 9.41 -8.02
C THR A 283 3.76 10.16 -7.75
N SER A 284 2.83 9.58 -6.98
CA SER A 284 1.63 10.27 -6.50
C SER A 284 1.95 11.40 -5.51
N GLY A 285 2.94 11.19 -4.63
CA GLY A 285 3.45 12.25 -3.76
C GLY A 285 4.03 13.44 -4.53
N LEU A 286 4.79 13.17 -5.60
CA LEU A 286 5.38 14.17 -6.49
C LEU A 286 4.33 15.00 -7.25
N ASN A 287 3.17 14.41 -7.57
CA ASN A 287 2.03 15.14 -8.16
C ASN A 287 1.61 16.33 -7.28
N ARG A 288 1.63 16.18 -5.95
CA ARG A 288 1.30 17.26 -5.00
C ARG A 288 2.29 18.44 -5.02
N PHE A 289 3.47 18.24 -5.59
CA PHE A 289 4.51 19.26 -5.79
C PHE A 289 4.57 19.73 -7.25
N GLY A 290 3.56 19.40 -8.07
CA GLY A 290 3.47 19.81 -9.48
C GLY A 290 4.32 18.96 -10.45
N MET A 291 4.90 17.84 -9.99
CA MET A 291 5.63 16.91 -10.85
C MET A 291 4.74 15.74 -11.25
N THR A 292 4.02 15.90 -12.36
CA THR A 292 2.95 14.99 -12.80
C THR A 292 3.36 13.99 -13.90
N TRP A 293 4.48 14.23 -14.58
CA TRP A 293 4.94 13.42 -15.73
C TRP A 293 5.20 11.94 -15.39
N ALA A 294 5.56 11.65 -14.13
CA ALA A 294 5.88 10.28 -13.69
C ALA A 294 4.66 9.52 -13.15
N PHE A 295 3.48 10.14 -13.11
CA PHE A 295 2.29 9.59 -12.44
C PHE A 295 1.87 8.24 -13.02
N PHE A 296 1.44 8.20 -14.29
CA PHE A 296 0.99 6.96 -14.95
C PHE A 296 2.11 5.92 -15.11
N LEU A 297 3.35 6.37 -15.32
CA LEU A 297 4.49 5.45 -15.40
C LEU A 297 4.72 4.75 -14.05
N GLY A 298 4.69 5.51 -12.96
CA GLY A 298 4.83 4.97 -11.62
C GLY A 298 3.73 3.97 -11.29
N GLU A 299 2.50 4.25 -11.70
CA GLU A 299 1.38 3.33 -11.52
C GLU A 299 1.57 2.02 -12.29
N LEU A 300 1.94 2.08 -13.57
CA LEU A 300 2.15 0.88 -14.37
C LEU A 300 3.30 0.03 -13.80
N LEU A 301 4.43 0.66 -13.49
CA LEU A 301 5.56 -0.03 -12.87
C LEU A 301 5.19 -0.61 -11.51
N GLY A 302 4.40 0.12 -10.72
CA GLY A 302 3.91 -0.33 -9.44
C GLY A 302 3.12 -1.63 -9.54
N VAL A 303 2.06 -1.63 -10.34
CA VAL A 303 1.20 -2.82 -10.48
C VAL A 303 1.94 -4.00 -11.13
N LEU A 304 2.82 -3.76 -12.11
CA LEU A 304 3.64 -4.81 -12.73
C LEU A 304 4.58 -5.48 -11.72
N LEU A 305 5.23 -4.69 -10.85
CA LEU A 305 6.13 -5.22 -9.83
C LEU A 305 5.37 -5.97 -8.73
N ILE A 306 4.21 -5.46 -8.28
CA ILE A 306 3.37 -6.19 -7.32
C ILE A 306 2.89 -7.51 -7.95
N PHE A 307 2.42 -7.48 -9.20
CA PHE A 307 1.95 -8.68 -9.88
C PHE A 307 3.08 -9.68 -10.12
N GLY A 308 4.25 -9.22 -10.57
CA GLY A 308 5.45 -10.06 -10.70
C GLY A 308 5.86 -10.69 -9.38
N GLY A 309 5.83 -9.92 -8.27
CA GLY A 309 6.06 -10.45 -6.94
C GLY A 309 5.02 -11.51 -6.51
N PHE A 310 3.75 -11.32 -6.86
CA PHE A 310 2.71 -12.33 -6.64
C PHE A 310 2.98 -13.61 -7.44
N VAL A 311 3.26 -13.51 -8.74
CA VAL A 311 3.57 -14.66 -9.60
C VAL A 311 4.79 -15.41 -9.07
N VAL A 312 5.84 -14.70 -8.66
CA VAL A 312 7.03 -15.31 -8.03
C VAL A 312 6.66 -16.01 -6.70
N SER A 313 5.65 -15.52 -5.98
CA SER A 313 5.16 -16.20 -4.77
C SER A 313 4.27 -17.41 -5.07
N THR A 314 3.64 -17.51 -6.25
CA THR A 314 2.66 -18.55 -6.58
C THR A 314 3.16 -19.64 -7.51
N GLU A 315 3.94 -19.30 -8.53
CA GLU A 315 4.33 -20.22 -9.62
C GLU A 315 5.74 -20.81 -9.47
N VAL A 316 6.52 -20.32 -8.51
CA VAL A 316 7.94 -20.67 -8.40
C VAL A 316 8.11 -21.90 -7.50
N PHE A 317 7.87 -23.06 -8.15
CA PHE A 317 8.37 -24.43 -7.89
C PHE A 317 7.44 -25.50 -7.31
N GLY A 318 6.40 -25.86 -8.09
CA GLY A 318 6.01 -27.27 -8.25
C GLY A 318 6.95 -28.05 -9.19
N SER A 319 7.73 -27.36 -10.02
CA SER A 319 8.82 -27.90 -10.84
C SER A 319 9.73 -26.73 -11.28
N ARG A 320 11.03 -26.99 -11.39
CA ARG A 320 12.11 -25.99 -11.60
C ARG A 320 11.94 -25.19 -12.89
N ILE A 321 11.71 -23.87 -12.81
CA ILE A 321 11.92 -22.91 -13.90
C ILE A 321 13.13 -22.01 -13.59
N ARG A 322 14.10 -21.99 -14.52
CA ARG A 322 15.28 -21.09 -14.51
C ARG A 322 14.84 -19.67 -14.85
N VAL A 323 15.07 -18.72 -13.94
CA VAL A 323 15.07 -17.29 -14.29
C VAL A 323 16.54 -16.92 -14.55
N GLY A 324 16.98 -17.07 -15.81
CA GLY A 324 18.39 -16.93 -16.15
C GLY A 324 19.28 -18.00 -15.48
N PRO A 325 20.56 -17.72 -15.16
CA PRO A 325 21.46 -18.71 -14.55
C PRO A 325 21.13 -19.02 -13.08
N ILE A 326 20.12 -18.40 -12.49
CA ILE A 326 19.85 -18.46 -11.06
C ILE A 326 18.71 -19.47 -10.78
N VAL A 327 18.98 -20.46 -9.93
CA VAL A 327 18.07 -21.57 -9.60
C VAL A 327 17.65 -21.47 -8.14
N VAL A 328 16.45 -20.96 -7.83
CA VAL A 328 15.98 -20.85 -6.43
C VAL A 328 15.37 -22.17 -5.91
N ARG A 329 15.62 -22.56 -4.64
CA ARG A 329 15.09 -23.81 -4.02
C ARG A 329 14.11 -23.54 -2.87
N ARG A 330 13.13 -24.43 -2.69
CA ARG A 330 12.29 -24.53 -1.48
C ARG A 330 12.88 -25.60 -0.55
N GLU A 331 13.18 -25.24 0.70
CA GLU A 331 13.21 -26.22 1.79
C GLU A 331 11.76 -26.45 2.23
N GLU A 332 11.26 -27.67 2.09
CA GLU A 332 9.99 -28.08 2.68
C GLU A 332 10.20 -28.24 4.18
N GLU A 333 9.42 -27.52 4.99
CA GLU A 333 9.25 -27.85 6.41
C GLU A 333 8.72 -29.29 6.47
N ALA A 334 9.54 -30.20 7.02
CA ALA A 334 9.11 -31.54 7.36
C ALA A 334 7.86 -31.44 8.27
N PRO A 335 6.88 -32.36 8.13
CA PRO A 335 5.75 -32.40 9.04
C PRO A 335 6.29 -32.53 10.46
N ALA A 336 5.88 -31.61 11.35
CA ALA A 336 6.05 -31.82 12.78
C ALA A 336 5.18 -33.04 13.15
N THR A 337 5.83 -34.17 13.43
CA THR A 337 5.25 -35.30 14.16
C THR A 337 5.04 -34.92 15.61
#